data_AF-A0A5E4MBW3-F1
#
_entry.id   AF-A0A5E4MBW3-F1
#
_cell.length_a   1.000
_cell.length_b   1.000
_cell.length_c   1.000
_cell.angle_alpha   90.00
_cell.angle_beta   90.00
_cell.angle_gamma   90.00
#
_symmetry.space_group_name_H-M   'P 1'
#
loop_
_entity.id
_entity.type
_entity.pdbx_description
1 polymer ?
#
loop_
_entity_poly.entity_id
_entity_poly.type
_entity_poly.pdbx_seq_one_letter_code
_entity_poly.pdbx_strand_id
1 'polypeptide(L)'
;MNEIEFRKKKAAAFIIIHQLLKEKIPRQRRLWITKLFQNKLNNDSSSLLSILKFDESTGQYKNCIKSSKLSAAQHNYRQPVGSFWAVAEDFLYGSVARGGCGIRLLAKDSDIAAVDSGFKLITPSDDRLASDAAAHAEETAGRRLRKNANVAEVGHYFSGKEDCVFYESHGYGDVANVWSRARNASKRLGVSWTVDGSHNAITRVGAILRRKQRREVMRTIRESLRLKRTEALATKPDQDSSMECVAADSASTHFINAGDFTRFMNWRFIHRAWLNLMPLNGFSSWRAGDRRFRQCGYITENLSHIVDHCTRYTAFYLVKHNAIVARIKKAARTQYQVITEKQAIGVRV
;
A
#
# COMPACT_ATOMS: atom_id res chain seq x y z
N MET A 1 -6.99 25.44 4.46
CA MET A 1 -7.41 24.05 4.74
C MET A 1 -6.45 23.11 4.03
N ASN A 2 -5.74 22.26 4.78
CA ASN A 2 -4.65 21.43 4.23
C ASN A 2 -5.17 20.40 3.24
N GLU A 3 -4.50 20.26 2.10
CA GLU A 3 -4.74 19.23 1.07
C GLU A 3 -4.77 17.79 1.66
N ILE A 4 -4.08 17.61 2.79
CA ILE A 4 -4.04 16.40 3.62
C ILE A 4 -5.39 16.12 4.29
N GLU A 5 -6.12 17.15 4.70
CA GLU A 5 -7.46 17.04 5.30
C GLU A 5 -8.51 16.75 4.22
N PHE A 6 -8.36 17.36 3.04
CA PHE A 6 -9.18 17.12 1.85
C PHE A 6 -9.11 15.67 1.37
N ARG A 7 -7.92 15.05 1.42
CA ARG A 7 -7.72 13.63 1.03
C ARG A 7 -8.22 12.64 2.08
N LYS A 8 -8.12 12.97 3.38
CA LYS A 8 -8.74 12.19 4.48
C LYS A 8 -10.27 12.21 4.39
N LYS A 9 -10.85 13.35 4.02
CA LYS A 9 -12.30 13.53 3.79
C LYS A 9 -12.82 12.71 2.58
N LYS A 10 -12.04 12.59 1.48
CA LYS A 10 -12.38 11.74 0.31
C LYS A 10 -12.51 10.25 0.64
N ALA A 11 -11.59 9.71 1.43
CA ALA A 11 -11.58 8.28 1.78
C ALA A 11 -12.74 7.92 2.73
N ALA A 12 -13.01 8.76 3.72
CA ALA A 12 -14.11 8.55 4.66
C ALA A 12 -15.49 8.65 3.98
N ALA A 13 -15.68 9.63 3.08
CA ALA A 13 -16.91 9.79 2.32
C ALA A 13 -17.22 8.57 1.43
N PHE A 14 -16.20 7.99 0.79
CA PHE A 14 -16.38 6.81 -0.07
C PHE A 14 -16.84 5.58 0.73
N ILE A 15 -16.33 5.41 1.95
CA ILE A 15 -16.69 4.33 2.88
C ILE A 15 -18.12 4.52 3.39
N ILE A 16 -18.50 5.75 3.76
CA ILE A 16 -19.85 6.08 4.25
C ILE A 16 -20.90 5.97 3.14
N ILE A 17 -20.63 6.44 1.92
CA ILE A 17 -21.54 6.32 0.77
C ILE A 17 -21.80 4.85 0.42
N HIS A 18 -20.76 4.01 0.49
CA HIS A 18 -20.90 2.56 0.30
C HIS A 18 -21.78 1.91 1.38
N GLN A 19 -21.64 2.36 2.63
CA GLN A 19 -22.46 1.91 3.77
C GLN A 19 -23.90 2.44 3.76
N LEU A 20 -24.18 3.63 3.24
CA LEU A 20 -25.53 4.17 3.09
C LEU A 20 -26.28 3.55 1.92
N LEU A 21 -25.59 3.31 0.79
CA LEU A 21 -26.17 2.57 -0.33
C LEU A 21 -26.52 1.15 0.11
N LYS A 22 -25.65 0.50 0.90
CA LYS A 22 -26.01 -0.38 2.04
C LYS A 22 -27.46 -0.81 2.29
N GLU A 23 -28.19 0.15 2.84
CA GLU A 23 -29.46 0.01 3.55
C GLU A 23 -30.66 0.41 2.66
N LYS A 24 -30.41 0.85 1.42
CA LYS A 24 -31.46 1.30 0.48
C LYS A 24 -32.02 0.15 -0.38
N ILE A 25 -33.34 0.21 -0.62
CA ILE A 25 -34.09 -0.71 -1.48
C ILE A 25 -33.50 -0.70 -2.91
N PRO A 26 -33.38 -1.85 -3.62
CA PRO A 26 -32.63 -1.97 -4.88
C PRO A 26 -32.95 -0.95 -5.97
N ARG A 27 -34.22 -0.49 -6.04
CA ARG A 27 -34.68 0.52 -7.02
C ARG A 27 -34.09 1.91 -6.75
N GLN A 28 -34.01 2.31 -5.47
CA GLN A 28 -33.39 3.58 -5.06
C GLN A 28 -31.86 3.56 -5.23
N ARG A 29 -31.24 2.39 -5.04
CA ARG A 29 -29.79 2.18 -5.27
C ARG A 29 -29.41 2.38 -6.73
N ARG A 30 -30.21 1.84 -7.67
CA ARG A 30 -30.00 2.03 -9.11
C ARG A 30 -30.17 3.49 -9.50
N LEU A 31 -31.23 4.16 -9.05
CA LEU A 31 -31.46 5.60 -9.27
C LEU A 31 -30.27 6.47 -8.81
N TRP A 32 -29.69 6.16 -7.66
CA TRP A 32 -28.53 6.88 -7.12
C TRP A 32 -27.25 6.61 -7.92
N ILE A 33 -27.00 5.36 -8.32
CA ILE A 33 -25.86 4.99 -9.17
C ILE A 33 -25.97 5.66 -10.54
N THR A 34 -27.18 5.72 -11.12
CA THR A 34 -27.44 6.40 -12.40
C THR A 34 -27.23 7.91 -12.29
N LYS A 35 -27.67 8.56 -11.20
CA LYS A 35 -27.41 9.99 -10.94
C LYS A 35 -25.92 10.30 -10.75
N LEU A 36 -25.19 9.42 -10.06
CA LEU A 36 -23.74 9.50 -9.89
C LEU A 36 -23.00 9.37 -11.24
N PHE A 37 -23.51 8.49 -12.12
CA PHE A 37 -22.99 8.29 -13.48
C PHE A 37 -23.33 9.46 -14.41
N GLN A 38 -24.52 10.04 -14.32
CA GLN A 38 -24.92 11.23 -15.10
C GLN A 38 -24.07 12.46 -14.72
N ASN A 39 -23.78 12.65 -13.43
CA ASN A 39 -22.86 13.70 -12.98
C ASN A 39 -21.41 13.46 -13.41
N LYS A 40 -21.00 12.22 -13.71
CA LYS A 40 -19.69 11.89 -14.32
C LYS A 40 -19.65 12.20 -15.82
N LEU A 41 -20.80 12.17 -16.51
CA LEU A 41 -20.92 12.39 -17.95
C LEU A 41 -21.06 13.87 -18.34
N ASN A 42 -21.68 14.69 -17.49
CA ASN A 42 -21.94 16.10 -17.78
C ASN A 42 -20.73 17.04 -17.59
N ASN A 43 -19.54 16.50 -17.33
CA ASN A 43 -18.27 17.24 -17.19
C ASN A 43 -18.29 18.43 -16.22
N ASP A 44 -19.27 18.53 -15.32
CA ASP A 44 -19.17 19.33 -14.13
C ASP A 44 -18.13 18.65 -13.23
N SER A 45 -16.94 19.22 -13.22
CA SER A 45 -15.83 18.90 -12.32
C SER A 45 -16.22 18.91 -10.82
N SER A 46 -17.45 19.33 -10.51
CA SER A 46 -18.15 19.10 -9.25
C SER A 46 -18.74 17.68 -9.14
N SER A 47 -17.89 16.67 -9.35
CA SER A 47 -18.13 15.31 -8.85
C SER A 47 -18.58 15.39 -7.39
N LEU A 48 -19.65 14.71 -6.96
CA LEU A 48 -20.03 14.21 -5.61
C LEU A 48 -19.73 15.05 -4.33
N LEU A 49 -18.57 15.70 -4.27
CA LEU A 49 -18.07 16.76 -3.39
C LEU A 49 -18.93 18.04 -3.33
N SER A 50 -19.69 18.42 -4.37
CA SER A 50 -20.53 19.65 -4.31
C SER A 50 -21.77 19.47 -3.46
N ILE A 51 -22.39 18.28 -3.48
CA ILE A 51 -23.53 17.91 -2.63
C ILE A 51 -23.14 17.92 -1.13
N LEU A 52 -21.86 17.73 -0.83
CA LEU A 52 -21.31 17.71 0.54
C LEU A 52 -20.98 19.09 1.11
N LYS A 53 -21.08 20.18 0.32
CA LYS A 53 -20.88 21.55 0.81
C LYS A 53 -22.01 22.01 1.77
N PHE A 54 -23.17 21.37 1.74
CA PHE A 54 -24.34 21.81 2.51
C PHE A 54 -24.21 21.56 4.03
N ASP A 55 -23.43 20.55 4.44
CA ASP A 55 -23.34 20.11 5.85
C ASP A 55 -22.17 20.74 6.63
N GLU A 56 -21.38 21.61 5.99
CA GLU A 56 -20.25 22.32 6.60
C GLU A 56 -20.68 23.35 7.67
N SER A 57 -21.97 23.72 7.71
CA SER A 57 -22.49 24.81 8.54
C SER A 57 -22.90 24.43 9.97
N THR A 58 -23.05 23.13 10.30
CA THR A 58 -23.74 22.71 11.55
C THR A 58 -22.84 22.14 12.66
N GLY A 59 -21.52 22.00 12.44
CA GLY A 59 -20.56 21.71 13.51
C GLY A 59 -20.64 20.33 14.18
N GLN A 60 -21.39 19.36 13.63
CA GLN A 60 -21.68 18.08 14.30
C GLN A 60 -20.55 17.01 14.24
N TYR A 61 -19.38 17.31 13.67
CA TYR A 61 -18.38 16.29 13.31
C TYR A 61 -17.61 15.66 14.49
N LYS A 62 -17.61 16.25 15.69
CA LYS A 62 -16.94 15.68 16.88
C LYS A 62 -17.61 14.40 17.40
N ASN A 63 -18.87 14.14 17.04
CA ASN A 63 -19.60 12.95 17.46
C ASN A 63 -19.47 11.77 16.49
N CYS A 64 -19.03 11.97 15.23
CA CYS A 64 -18.97 10.88 14.25
C CYS A 64 -17.85 9.86 14.49
N ILE A 65 -16.68 10.25 15.03
CA ILE A 65 -15.63 9.27 15.36
C ILE A 65 -16.05 8.38 16.55
N LYS A 66 -16.88 8.91 17.46
CA LYS A 66 -17.45 8.12 18.55
C LYS A 66 -18.73 7.36 18.15
N SER A 67 -19.45 7.76 17.10
CA SER A 67 -20.73 7.13 16.71
C SER A 67 -20.72 6.32 15.41
N SER A 68 -19.69 6.39 14.57
CA SER A 68 -19.76 5.75 13.25
C SER A 68 -19.40 4.27 13.32
N LYS A 69 -20.42 3.42 13.22
CA LYS A 69 -20.64 2.21 12.37
C LYS A 69 -19.45 1.41 11.75
N LEU A 70 -18.17 1.73 11.97
CA LEU A 70 -17.03 0.82 11.75
C LEU A 70 -17.13 -0.41 12.65
N SER A 71 -17.65 -0.24 13.87
CA SER A 71 -18.07 -1.36 14.73
C SER A 71 -19.22 -2.18 14.14
N ALA A 72 -20.17 -1.56 13.44
CA ALA A 72 -21.23 -2.29 12.74
C ALA A 72 -20.75 -3.04 11.48
N ALA A 73 -19.67 -2.58 10.83
CA ALA A 73 -18.98 -3.35 9.79
C ALA A 73 -18.20 -4.55 10.38
N GLN A 74 -17.63 -4.39 11.58
CA GLN A 74 -17.01 -5.47 12.37
C GLN A 74 -18.04 -6.51 12.85
N HIS A 75 -19.29 -6.11 13.09
CA HIS A 75 -20.34 -7.05 13.52
C HIS A 75 -21.01 -7.81 12.35
N ASN A 76 -21.05 -7.21 11.16
CA ASN A 76 -21.65 -7.81 9.96
C ASN A 76 -20.68 -8.64 9.09
N TYR A 77 -19.36 -8.44 9.21
CA TYR A 77 -18.34 -9.32 8.63
C TYR A 77 -17.67 -10.10 9.76
N ARG A 78 -18.16 -11.32 10.00
CA ARG A 78 -17.65 -12.25 11.02
C ARG A 78 -16.27 -12.86 10.67
N GLN A 79 -15.36 -12.12 10.04
CA GLN A 79 -13.99 -12.58 9.75
C GLN A 79 -13.08 -12.45 10.99
N PRO A 80 -12.13 -13.37 11.26
CA PRO A 80 -11.12 -13.14 12.27
C PRO A 80 -10.25 -12.00 11.80
N VAL A 81 -10.16 -11.04 12.70
CA VAL A 81 -9.51 -9.76 12.60
C VAL A 81 -8.09 -9.92 12.01
N GLY A 82 -7.32 -10.93 12.44
CA GLY A 82 -5.90 -11.09 12.09
C GLY A 82 -5.55 -11.29 10.61
N SER A 83 -6.20 -12.23 9.89
CA SER A 83 -5.81 -12.56 8.51
C SER A 83 -6.27 -11.52 7.49
N PHE A 84 -7.44 -10.92 7.72
CA PHE A 84 -7.97 -9.84 6.88
C PHE A 84 -7.09 -8.58 6.95
N TRP A 85 -6.68 -8.14 8.15
CA TRP A 85 -5.85 -6.94 8.28
C TRP A 85 -4.49 -7.10 7.60
N ALA A 86 -3.89 -8.30 7.67
CA ALA A 86 -2.63 -8.57 7.00
C ALA A 86 -2.76 -8.47 5.47
N VAL A 87 -3.79 -9.07 4.87
CA VAL A 87 -4.06 -8.96 3.41
C VAL A 87 -4.35 -7.51 3.01
N ALA A 88 -5.22 -6.84 3.76
CA ALA A 88 -5.61 -5.46 3.47
C ALA A 88 -4.42 -4.49 3.56
N GLU A 89 -3.54 -4.64 4.56
CA GLU A 89 -2.38 -3.78 4.70
C GLU A 89 -1.42 -3.91 3.50
N ASP A 90 -1.14 -5.15 3.09
CA ASP A 90 -0.21 -5.42 2.00
C ASP A 90 -0.76 -4.98 0.64
N PHE A 91 -2.04 -5.20 0.39
CA PHE A 91 -2.70 -4.75 -0.83
C PHE A 91 -2.83 -3.22 -0.90
N LEU A 92 -3.35 -2.58 0.15
CA LEU A 92 -3.61 -1.13 0.12
C LEU A 92 -2.33 -0.31 0.00
N TYR A 93 -1.27 -0.73 0.69
CA TYR A 93 -0.02 0.01 0.75
C TYR A 93 1.11 -0.64 -0.07
N GLY A 94 0.80 -1.64 -0.88
CA GLY A 94 1.73 -2.30 -1.80
C GLY A 94 2.10 -1.43 -3.00
N SER A 95 2.93 -1.98 -3.88
CA SER A 95 3.41 -1.33 -5.09
C SER A 95 2.33 -1.34 -6.16
N VAL A 96 2.05 -0.18 -6.76
CA VAL A 96 1.09 -0.10 -7.88
C VAL A 96 1.55 -0.99 -9.02
N ALA A 97 2.84 -0.93 -9.38
CA ALA A 97 3.41 -1.69 -10.49
C ALA A 97 3.35 -3.22 -10.31
N ARG A 98 3.03 -3.72 -9.10
CA ARG A 98 2.92 -5.17 -8.81
C ARG A 98 1.54 -5.57 -8.26
N GLY A 99 0.51 -4.74 -8.46
CA GLY A 99 -0.88 -5.10 -8.13
C GLY A 99 -1.40 -4.56 -6.81
N GLY A 100 -0.65 -3.73 -6.09
CA GLY A 100 -1.14 -3.00 -4.93
C GLY A 100 -1.85 -1.68 -5.29
N CYS A 101 -2.49 -1.03 -4.31
CA CYS A 101 -3.15 0.27 -4.52
C CYS A 101 -2.19 1.47 -4.39
N GLY A 102 -1.00 1.30 -3.83
CA GLY A 102 -0.03 2.40 -3.67
C GLY A 102 -0.46 3.51 -2.72
N ILE A 103 -1.44 3.27 -1.85
CA ILE A 103 -1.86 4.26 -0.85
C ILE A 103 -0.65 4.55 0.07
N ARG A 104 -0.49 5.81 0.44
CA ARG A 104 0.61 6.23 1.32
C ARG A 104 0.24 5.97 2.78
N LEU A 105 1.10 5.26 3.50
CA LEU A 105 0.99 5.14 4.94
C LEU A 105 1.75 6.30 5.59
N LEU A 106 1.02 7.30 6.07
CA LEU A 106 1.58 8.57 6.56
C LEU A 106 2.61 8.38 7.68
N ALA A 107 2.41 7.43 8.59
CA ALA A 107 3.38 7.11 9.63
C ALA A 107 4.73 6.68 9.04
N LYS A 108 4.72 5.78 8.02
CA LYS A 108 5.94 5.36 7.33
C LYS A 108 6.54 6.49 6.49
N ASP A 109 5.72 7.29 5.82
CA ASP A 109 6.23 8.44 5.05
C ASP A 109 6.88 9.50 5.95
N SER A 110 6.39 9.70 7.17
CA SER A 110 7.02 10.55 8.18
C SER A 110 8.40 10.01 8.58
N ASP A 111 8.52 8.70 8.78
CA ASP A 111 9.80 8.05 9.08
C ASP A 111 10.79 8.18 7.90
N ILE A 112 10.30 7.95 6.68
CA ILE A 112 11.10 8.12 5.46
C ILE A 112 11.60 9.56 5.34
N ALA A 113 10.76 10.55 5.65
CA ALA A 113 11.14 11.96 5.64
C ALA A 113 12.17 12.30 6.72
N ALA A 114 12.10 11.68 7.89
CA ALA A 114 13.10 11.86 8.95
C ALA A 114 14.48 11.32 8.54
N VAL A 115 14.52 10.12 7.94
CA VAL A 115 15.75 9.52 7.38
C VAL A 115 16.31 10.37 6.25
N ASP A 116 15.47 10.79 5.31
CA ASP A 116 15.87 11.66 4.19
C ASP A 116 16.43 12.99 4.67
N SER A 117 15.78 13.63 5.65
CA SER A 117 16.25 14.89 6.22
C SER A 117 17.62 14.73 6.90
N GLY A 118 17.80 13.70 7.72
CA GLY A 118 19.09 13.39 8.33
C GLY A 118 20.18 13.11 7.29
N PHE A 119 19.86 12.38 6.22
CA PHE A 119 20.83 12.06 5.17
C PHE A 119 21.29 13.30 4.43
N LYS A 120 20.35 14.22 4.16
CA LYS A 120 20.63 15.49 3.51
C LYS A 120 21.50 16.40 4.37
N LEU A 121 21.43 16.31 5.70
CA LEU A 121 22.25 17.06 6.64
C LEU A 121 23.67 16.51 6.81
N ILE A 122 23.87 15.20 6.62
CA ILE A 122 25.22 14.58 6.68
C ILE A 122 25.91 14.49 5.30
N THR A 123 25.18 14.82 4.22
CA THR A 123 25.72 14.92 2.86
C THR A 123 25.49 16.31 2.22
N PRO A 124 25.68 17.43 2.94
CA PRO A 124 25.48 18.75 2.38
C PRO A 124 26.59 19.08 1.38
N SER A 125 26.31 20.05 0.51
CA SER A 125 27.31 20.57 -0.44
C SER A 125 28.18 21.66 0.12
N ASP A 126 27.73 22.30 1.19
CA ASP A 126 28.40 23.40 1.88
C ASP A 126 29.23 22.84 3.04
N ASP A 127 30.52 23.18 3.06
CA ASP A 127 31.48 22.69 4.05
C ASP A 127 31.20 23.22 5.46
N ARG A 128 30.66 24.44 5.59
CA ARG A 128 30.28 24.99 6.90
C ARG A 128 29.12 24.20 7.50
N LEU A 129 28.08 24.00 6.68
CA LEU A 129 26.95 23.18 7.06
C LEU A 129 27.35 21.72 7.35
N ALA A 130 28.33 21.19 6.60
CA ALA A 130 28.88 19.85 6.85
C ALA A 130 29.53 19.76 8.22
N SER A 131 30.38 20.73 8.58
CA SER A 131 31.08 20.77 9.86
C SER A 131 30.09 20.92 11.02
N ASP A 132 29.14 21.86 10.92
CA ASP A 132 28.15 22.12 11.97
C ASP A 132 27.22 20.91 12.19
N ALA A 133 26.78 20.29 11.09
CA ALA A 133 25.94 19.10 11.15
C ALA A 133 26.68 17.89 11.73
N ALA A 134 27.96 17.70 11.37
CA ALA A 134 28.80 16.64 11.91
C ALA A 134 29.03 16.82 13.41
N ALA A 135 29.41 18.03 13.85
CA ALA A 135 29.62 18.34 15.26
C ALA A 135 28.33 18.11 16.09
N HIS A 136 27.17 18.56 15.60
CA HIS A 136 25.91 18.34 16.30
C HIS A 136 25.46 16.87 16.30
N ALA A 137 25.82 16.10 15.27
CA ALA A 137 25.57 14.65 15.20
C ALA A 137 26.45 13.89 16.20
N GLU A 138 27.73 14.21 16.27
CA GLU A 138 28.70 13.66 17.24
C GLU A 138 28.29 14.00 18.67
N GLU A 139 27.86 15.25 18.93
CA GLU A 139 27.34 15.65 20.24
C GLU A 139 26.10 14.85 20.62
N THR A 140 25.14 14.70 19.69
CA THR A 140 23.90 13.94 19.97
C THR A 140 24.19 12.46 20.23
N ALA A 141 25.05 11.85 19.41
CA ALA A 141 25.48 10.46 19.60
C ALA A 141 26.27 10.31 20.91
N GLY A 142 27.15 11.27 21.23
CA GLY A 142 27.97 11.28 22.42
C GLY A 142 27.18 11.44 23.71
N ARG A 143 26.14 12.30 23.70
CA ARG A 143 25.17 12.40 24.80
C ARG A 143 24.48 11.06 25.08
N ARG A 144 24.17 10.29 24.03
CA ARG A 144 23.59 8.95 24.19
C ARG A 144 24.63 7.96 24.72
N LEU A 145 25.85 7.99 24.19
CA LEU A 145 26.94 7.08 24.57
C LEU A 145 27.61 7.43 25.90
N ARG A 146 27.34 8.62 26.46
CA ARG A 146 28.02 9.20 27.63
C ARG A 146 29.54 9.33 27.45
N LYS A 147 29.99 9.53 26.21
CA LYS A 147 31.38 9.77 25.82
C LYS A 147 31.44 10.59 24.53
N ASN A 148 32.62 11.07 24.14
CA ASN A 148 32.80 11.66 22.81
C ASN A 148 32.65 10.56 21.74
N ALA A 149 31.74 10.77 20.80
CA ALA A 149 31.44 9.81 19.76
C ALA A 149 32.44 9.94 18.60
N ASN A 150 32.94 8.81 18.11
CA ASN A 150 33.66 8.76 16.83
C ASN A 150 32.68 8.73 15.63
N VAL A 151 33.13 9.13 14.45
CA VAL A 151 32.40 9.11 13.17
C VAL A 151 31.73 7.75 12.89
N ALA A 152 32.43 6.64 13.16
CA ALA A 152 31.86 5.30 13.01
C ALA A 152 30.71 5.03 14.00
N GLU A 153 30.84 5.53 15.23
CA GLU A 153 29.83 5.38 16.28
C GLU A 153 28.58 6.23 15.98
N VAL A 154 28.75 7.38 15.33
CA VAL A 154 27.65 8.18 14.78
C VAL A 154 26.86 7.38 13.74
N GLY A 155 27.54 6.66 12.85
CA GLY A 155 26.89 5.74 11.90
C GLY A 155 26.11 4.60 12.60
N HIS A 156 26.67 4.02 13.66
CA HIS A 156 25.97 3.02 14.47
C HIS A 156 24.76 3.60 15.22
N TYR A 157 24.89 4.81 15.76
CA TYR A 157 23.80 5.53 16.41
C TYR A 157 22.64 5.75 15.43
N PHE A 158 22.90 6.28 14.22
CA PHE A 158 21.85 6.51 13.21
C PHE A 158 21.22 5.23 12.67
N SER A 159 21.98 4.14 12.60
CA SER A 159 21.44 2.83 12.24
C SER A 159 20.48 2.26 13.30
N GLY A 160 20.42 2.89 14.49
CA GLY A 160 19.57 2.42 15.57
C GLY A 160 20.03 1.09 16.17
N LYS A 161 21.33 0.77 16.05
CA LYS A 161 21.92 -0.41 16.70
C LYS A 161 21.80 -0.28 18.22
N GLU A 162 21.56 -1.42 18.88
CA GLU A 162 21.45 -1.52 20.35
C GLU A 162 22.54 -2.43 20.94
N ASP A 163 23.56 -2.77 20.15
CA ASP A 163 24.71 -3.55 20.60
C ASP A 163 25.39 -2.88 21.81
N CYS A 164 26.03 -3.69 22.66
CA CYS A 164 26.46 -3.45 24.06
C CYS A 164 26.74 -1.99 24.49
N VAL A 165 27.44 -1.21 23.66
CA VAL A 165 27.77 0.22 23.91
C VAL A 165 26.52 1.12 24.08
N PHE A 166 25.40 0.77 23.44
CA PHE A 166 24.12 1.51 23.53
C PHE A 166 23.13 0.89 24.53
N TYR A 167 23.39 -0.33 25.02
CA TYR A 167 22.55 -1.05 25.99
C TYR A 167 22.78 -0.54 27.42
N GLU A 168 24.02 -0.22 27.79
CA GLU A 168 24.36 0.28 29.13
C GLU A 168 23.88 1.73 29.37
N SER A 169 23.64 2.46 28.29
CA SER A 169 23.20 3.85 28.30
C SER A 169 21.68 3.96 28.19
N HIS A 170 20.95 3.45 29.19
CA HIS A 170 19.53 3.75 29.42
C HIS A 170 19.32 5.20 29.95
N GLY A 171 19.98 6.17 29.32
CA GLY A 171 19.96 7.57 29.73
C GLY A 171 18.66 8.28 29.34
N TYR A 172 17.99 8.82 30.36
CA TYR A 172 16.92 9.81 30.32
C TYR A 172 17.48 11.14 29.78
N GLY A 173 17.52 11.33 28.45
CA GLY A 173 18.15 12.52 27.87
C GLY A 173 18.00 12.70 26.36
N ASP A 174 17.08 11.97 25.71
CA ASP A 174 16.87 12.08 24.27
C ASP A 174 16.03 13.33 23.98
N VAL A 175 16.69 14.49 23.90
CA VAL A 175 16.02 15.70 23.41
C VAL A 175 15.60 15.41 21.97
N ALA A 176 14.30 15.54 21.70
CA ALA A 176 13.74 15.28 20.38
C ALA A 176 14.35 16.28 19.38
N ASN A 177 15.29 15.79 18.56
CA ASN A 177 15.97 16.57 17.54
C ASN A 177 15.92 15.83 16.19
N VAL A 178 16.58 16.35 15.16
CA VAL A 178 16.56 15.70 13.83
C VAL A 178 17.24 14.34 13.85
N TRP A 179 18.31 14.21 14.63
CA TRP A 179 19.16 13.01 14.73
C TRP A 179 18.49 11.87 15.50
N SER A 180 17.87 12.16 16.65
CA SER A 180 17.11 11.16 17.42
C SER A 180 15.86 10.70 16.66
N ARG A 181 15.20 11.60 15.92
CA ARG A 181 14.12 11.23 14.99
C ARG A 181 14.60 10.35 13.84
N ALA A 182 15.72 10.69 13.19
CA ALA A 182 16.30 9.90 12.12
C ALA A 182 16.70 8.50 12.60
N ARG A 183 17.36 8.39 13.78
CA ARG A 183 17.69 7.11 14.44
C ARG A 183 16.45 6.25 14.64
N ASN A 184 15.42 6.80 15.29
CA ASN A 184 14.21 6.04 15.61
C ASN A 184 13.46 5.61 14.35
N ALA A 185 13.43 6.46 13.32
CA ALA A 185 12.90 6.11 12.01
C ALA A 185 13.72 5.01 11.33
N SER A 186 15.05 5.10 11.35
CA SER A 186 15.95 4.09 10.79
C SER A 186 15.81 2.74 11.45
N LYS A 187 15.64 2.69 12.78
CA LYS A 187 15.33 1.45 13.52
C LYS A 187 14.03 0.82 13.02
N ARG A 188 12.94 1.60 12.96
CA ARG A 188 11.62 1.11 12.49
C ARG A 188 11.64 0.67 11.04
N LEU A 189 12.42 1.35 10.21
CA LEU A 189 12.48 1.10 8.78
C LEU A 189 13.51 0.01 8.41
N GLY A 190 14.46 -0.32 9.29
CA GLY A 190 15.57 -1.22 8.99
C GLY A 190 16.57 -0.60 8.00
N VAL A 191 16.98 0.65 8.27
CA VAL A 191 17.90 1.42 7.44
C VAL A 191 19.24 1.54 8.16
N SER A 192 20.32 1.12 7.50
CA SER A 192 21.68 1.21 8.03
C SER A 192 22.40 2.43 7.44
N TRP A 193 23.21 3.07 8.27
CA TRP A 193 24.03 4.24 7.91
C TRP A 193 25.50 3.87 8.00
N THR A 194 26.24 4.28 6.99
CA THR A 194 27.70 4.28 6.99
C THR A 194 28.13 5.74 6.97
N VAL A 195 28.86 6.16 8.00
CA VAL A 195 29.40 7.51 8.13
C VAL A 195 30.91 7.34 8.29
N ASP A 196 31.67 7.92 7.37
CA ASP A 196 33.13 7.78 7.28
C ASP A 196 33.79 9.10 6.83
N GLY A 197 33.08 10.22 7.05
CA GLY A 197 33.46 11.56 6.58
C GLY A 197 33.35 11.75 5.06
N SER A 198 34.06 10.92 4.29
CA SER A 198 34.12 10.95 2.83
C SER A 198 33.11 10.01 2.14
N HIS A 199 32.73 8.90 2.79
CA HIS A 199 31.88 7.85 2.21
C HIS A 199 30.52 7.68 2.92
N ASN A 200 29.82 8.79 3.13
CA ASN A 200 28.51 8.76 3.77
C ASN A 200 27.46 8.10 2.85
N ALA A 201 26.84 7.03 3.35
CA ALA A 201 25.88 6.23 2.61
C ALA A 201 24.76 5.68 3.49
N ILE A 202 23.60 5.46 2.88
CA ILE A 202 22.49 4.72 3.47
C ILE A 202 22.31 3.41 2.72
N THR A 203 22.19 2.31 3.46
CA THR A 203 21.99 0.98 2.91
C THR A 203 20.65 0.40 3.36
N ARG A 204 19.88 -0.12 2.41
CA ARG A 204 18.62 -0.84 2.64
C ARG A 204 18.40 -1.88 1.57
N VAL A 205 18.27 -3.16 1.95
CA VAL A 205 17.89 -4.28 1.06
C VAL A 205 18.69 -4.24 -0.26
N GLY A 206 20.02 -4.23 -0.15
CA GLY A 206 20.94 -4.21 -1.30
C GLY A 206 21.13 -2.85 -2.00
N ALA A 207 20.25 -1.86 -1.78
CA ALA A 207 20.41 -0.51 -2.33
C ALA A 207 21.35 0.32 -1.44
N ILE A 208 22.43 0.84 -2.04
CA ILE A 208 23.37 1.77 -1.40
C ILE A 208 23.14 3.16 -2.01
N LEU A 209 22.70 4.09 -1.17
CA LEU A 209 22.40 5.47 -1.53
C LEU A 209 23.50 6.39 -1.03
N ARG A 210 24.21 7.02 -1.98
CA ARG A 210 25.29 7.99 -1.69
C ARG A 210 24.81 9.42 -1.92
N ARG A 211 25.67 10.40 -1.60
CA ARG A 211 25.41 11.85 -1.81
C ARG A 211 24.84 12.18 -3.20
N LYS A 212 25.32 11.54 -4.28
CA LYS A 212 24.80 11.76 -5.64
C LYS A 212 23.32 11.40 -5.79
N GLN A 213 22.82 10.45 -5.00
CA GLN A 213 21.45 9.95 -5.00
C GLN A 213 20.59 10.59 -3.88
N ARG A 214 21.04 11.71 -3.30
CA ARG A 214 20.34 12.49 -2.26
C ARG A 214 18.86 12.75 -2.55
N ARG A 215 18.51 13.01 -3.81
CA ARG A 215 17.12 13.30 -4.23
C ARG A 215 16.25 12.05 -4.33
N GLU A 216 16.86 10.88 -4.36
CA GLU A 216 16.18 9.61 -4.58
C GLU A 216 15.87 8.87 -3.29
N VAL A 217 16.44 9.26 -2.15
CA VAL A 217 16.34 8.55 -0.87
C VAL A 217 14.90 8.24 -0.50
N MET A 218 14.03 9.25 -0.46
CA MET A 218 12.61 9.04 -0.17
C MET A 218 11.93 8.10 -1.16
N ARG A 219 12.25 8.21 -2.45
CA ARG A 219 11.65 7.40 -3.52
C ARG A 219 12.07 5.94 -3.36
N THR A 220 13.37 5.68 -3.28
CA THR A 220 13.96 4.35 -3.19
C THR A 220 13.52 3.62 -1.92
N ILE A 221 13.53 4.27 -0.76
CA ILE A 221 13.08 3.65 0.49
C ILE A 221 11.58 3.32 0.43
N ARG A 222 10.77 4.23 -0.12
CA ARG A 222 9.32 4.00 -0.28
C ARG A 222 9.03 2.85 -1.23
N GLU A 223 9.69 2.80 -2.37
CA GLU A 223 9.54 1.72 -3.35
C GLU A 223 9.96 0.39 -2.77
N SER A 224 11.09 0.32 -2.06
CA SER A 224 11.55 -0.88 -1.34
C SER A 224 10.49 -1.40 -0.34
N LEU A 225 9.89 -0.51 0.46
CA LEU A 225 8.84 -0.87 1.42
C LEU A 225 7.57 -1.39 0.74
N ARG A 226 7.17 -0.77 -0.37
CA ARG A 226 6.01 -1.17 -1.17
C ARG A 226 6.26 -2.52 -1.84
N LEU A 227 7.47 -2.74 -2.33
CA LEU A 227 7.88 -3.99 -2.95
C LEU A 227 7.75 -5.14 -1.95
N LYS A 228 8.34 -4.99 -0.76
CA LYS A 228 8.27 -5.98 0.32
C LYS A 228 6.84 -6.37 0.68
N ARG A 229 5.92 -5.39 0.74
CA ARG A 229 4.50 -5.65 0.99
C ARG A 229 3.84 -6.44 -0.14
N THR A 230 4.21 -6.14 -1.38
CA THR A 230 3.61 -6.82 -2.53
C THR A 230 4.16 -8.25 -2.68
N GLU A 231 5.43 -8.45 -2.34
CA GLU A 231 6.02 -9.79 -2.21
C GLU A 231 5.33 -10.58 -1.09
N ALA A 232 5.10 -9.96 0.07
CA ALA A 232 4.32 -10.57 1.15
C ALA A 232 2.86 -10.85 0.77
N LEU A 233 2.28 -10.08 -0.16
CA LEU A 233 0.95 -10.34 -0.70
C LEU A 233 0.96 -11.54 -1.65
N ALA A 234 1.98 -11.66 -2.51
CA ALA A 234 2.12 -12.75 -3.47
C ALA A 234 2.39 -14.11 -2.79
N THR A 235 3.10 -14.12 -1.66
CA THR A 235 3.38 -15.36 -0.92
C THR A 235 2.17 -15.90 -0.13
N LYS A 236 1.05 -15.17 -0.10
CA LYS A 236 -0.13 -15.60 0.66
C LYS A 236 -0.92 -16.69 -0.07
N PRO A 237 -1.23 -17.82 0.59
CA PRO A 237 -1.92 -18.95 -0.04
C PRO A 237 -3.30 -18.62 -0.62
N ASP A 238 -3.97 -17.58 -0.11
CA ASP A 238 -5.29 -17.15 -0.58
C ASP A 238 -5.24 -16.22 -1.79
N GLN A 239 -4.10 -15.57 -2.03
CA GLN A 239 -3.89 -14.65 -3.15
C GLN A 239 -3.20 -15.34 -4.33
N ASP A 240 -2.34 -16.34 -4.05
CA ASP A 240 -1.81 -17.35 -4.97
C ASP A 240 -1.27 -16.77 -6.31
N SER A 241 -1.17 -17.61 -7.33
CA SER A 241 -0.75 -17.32 -8.71
C SER A 241 -1.40 -16.09 -9.37
N SER A 242 -2.58 -15.64 -8.88
CA SER A 242 -3.24 -14.43 -9.40
C SER A 242 -2.38 -13.18 -9.19
N MET A 243 -1.75 -13.03 -8.03
CA MET A 243 -0.90 -11.88 -7.74
C MET A 243 0.44 -11.95 -8.49
N GLU A 244 0.95 -13.15 -8.76
CA GLU A 244 2.13 -13.34 -9.62
C GLU A 244 1.85 -12.89 -11.05
N CYS A 245 0.69 -13.25 -11.61
CA CYS A 245 0.29 -12.82 -12.95
C CYS A 245 0.15 -11.30 -13.06
N VAL A 246 -0.42 -10.66 -12.03
CA VAL A 246 -0.56 -9.20 -11.99
C VAL A 246 0.80 -8.51 -11.84
N ALA A 247 1.72 -9.12 -11.10
CA ALA A 247 3.07 -8.60 -10.90
C ALA A 247 3.99 -8.77 -12.11
N ALA A 248 3.62 -9.59 -13.09
CA ALA A 248 4.42 -9.86 -14.29
C ALA A 248 4.58 -8.62 -15.19
N ASP A 249 3.57 -7.74 -15.25
CA ASP A 249 3.63 -6.50 -16.02
C ASP A 249 2.91 -5.37 -15.29
N SER A 250 3.58 -4.22 -15.19
CA SER A 250 3.02 -2.98 -14.62
C SER A 250 1.71 -2.53 -15.29
N ALA A 251 1.52 -2.83 -16.59
CA ALA A 251 0.31 -2.51 -17.33
C ALA A 251 -0.94 -3.21 -16.76
N SER A 252 -0.76 -4.37 -16.12
CA SER A 252 -1.84 -5.15 -15.49
C SER A 252 -2.54 -4.41 -14.35
N THR A 253 -1.98 -3.28 -13.90
CA THR A 253 -2.39 -2.58 -12.68
C THR A 253 -3.02 -1.21 -12.95
N HIS A 254 -3.04 -0.77 -14.21
CA HIS A 254 -3.49 0.58 -14.59
C HIS A 254 -4.93 0.88 -14.17
N PHE A 255 -5.82 -0.12 -14.22
CA PHE A 255 -7.23 0.04 -13.88
C PHE A 255 -7.49 0.05 -12.36
N ILE A 256 -6.52 -0.33 -11.52
CA ILE A 256 -6.74 -0.52 -10.08
C ILE A 256 -7.14 0.81 -9.42
N ASN A 257 -6.46 1.90 -9.78
CA ASN A 257 -6.66 3.20 -9.15
C ASN A 257 -7.87 3.97 -9.70
N ALA A 258 -8.02 4.04 -11.03
CA ALA A 258 -9.04 4.87 -11.66
C ALA A 258 -10.31 4.08 -12.04
N GLY A 259 -10.20 2.76 -12.21
CA GLY A 259 -11.28 1.94 -12.78
C GLY A 259 -11.51 2.21 -14.27
N ASP A 260 -10.57 2.88 -14.93
CA ASP A 260 -10.66 3.15 -16.37
C ASP A 260 -10.60 1.85 -17.17
N PHE A 261 -11.33 1.84 -18.29
CA PHE A 261 -11.44 0.68 -19.19
C PHE A 261 -12.01 -0.60 -18.54
N THR A 262 -12.57 -0.51 -17.33
CA THR A 262 -13.28 -1.61 -16.65
C THR A 262 -14.67 -1.19 -16.19
N ARG A 263 -15.61 -2.13 -16.19
CA ARG A 263 -16.95 -1.87 -15.63
C ARG A 263 -16.82 -1.73 -14.11
N PHE A 264 -17.58 -0.81 -13.52
CA PHE A 264 -17.57 -0.60 -12.06
C PHE A 264 -17.77 -1.90 -11.26
N MET A 265 -18.64 -2.80 -11.73
CA MET A 265 -18.86 -4.09 -11.07
C MET A 265 -17.62 -4.99 -11.07
N ASN A 266 -16.84 -4.98 -12.14
CA ASN A 266 -15.61 -5.76 -12.26
C ASN A 266 -14.52 -5.12 -11.39
N TRP A 267 -14.36 -3.80 -11.46
CA TRP A 267 -13.44 -3.06 -10.57
C TRP A 267 -13.72 -3.34 -9.09
N ARG A 268 -14.99 -3.24 -8.68
CA ARG A 268 -15.44 -3.54 -7.31
C ARG A 268 -15.20 -5.01 -6.92
N PHE A 269 -15.38 -5.93 -7.86
CA PHE A 269 -15.12 -7.35 -7.63
C PHE A 269 -13.63 -7.60 -7.38
N ILE A 270 -12.75 -7.04 -8.21
CA ILE A 270 -11.30 -7.21 -8.11
C ILE A 270 -10.78 -6.71 -6.76
N HIS A 271 -11.17 -5.50 -6.34
CA HIS A 271 -10.82 -4.98 -5.01
C HIS A 271 -11.32 -5.86 -3.87
N ARG A 272 -12.51 -6.46 -3.99
CA ARG A 272 -13.02 -7.39 -2.96
C ARG A 272 -12.30 -8.73 -2.97
N ALA A 273 -11.91 -9.22 -4.13
CA ALA A 273 -11.16 -10.45 -4.30
C ALA A 273 -9.78 -10.33 -3.64
N TRP A 274 -9.04 -9.28 -3.95
CA TRP A 274 -7.70 -9.05 -3.41
C TRP A 274 -7.68 -8.62 -1.94
N LEU A 275 -8.76 -8.02 -1.43
CA LEU A 275 -8.94 -7.81 0.02
C LEU A 275 -9.44 -9.06 0.75
N ASN A 276 -9.61 -10.18 0.05
CA ASN A 276 -10.19 -11.42 0.58
C ASN A 276 -11.55 -11.21 1.29
N LEU A 277 -12.37 -10.33 0.71
CA LEU A 277 -13.73 -9.99 1.15
C LEU A 277 -14.81 -10.81 0.40
N MET A 278 -14.39 -11.81 -0.35
CA MET A 278 -15.26 -12.71 -1.08
C MET A 278 -15.78 -13.81 -0.14
N PRO A 279 -17.08 -14.18 -0.20
CA PRO A 279 -17.66 -15.18 0.69
C PRO A 279 -17.30 -16.61 0.22
N LEU A 280 -16.01 -16.93 0.26
CA LEU A 280 -15.46 -18.21 -0.17
C LEU A 280 -15.44 -19.21 1.00
N ASN A 281 -15.78 -20.47 0.75
CA ASN A 281 -15.79 -21.52 1.77
C ASN A 281 -14.39 -21.80 2.34
N GLY A 282 -13.33 -21.73 1.51
CA GLY A 282 -11.97 -22.07 1.92
C GLY A 282 -11.36 -21.11 2.95
N PHE A 283 -11.89 -19.89 3.07
CA PHE A 283 -11.37 -18.84 3.97
C PHE A 283 -12.28 -18.55 5.17
N SER A 284 -13.38 -19.28 5.32
CA SER A 284 -14.29 -19.09 6.46
C SER A 284 -13.71 -19.71 7.74
N SER A 285 -12.76 -19.03 8.36
CA SER A 285 -12.07 -19.41 9.61
C SER A 285 -12.98 -19.56 10.84
N TRP A 286 -14.23 -19.08 10.79
CA TRP A 286 -15.25 -19.28 11.83
C TRP A 286 -16.33 -20.30 11.44
N ARG A 287 -16.30 -20.84 10.21
CA ARG A 287 -17.14 -21.99 9.86
C ARG A 287 -16.27 -23.23 9.92
N ALA A 288 -16.48 -24.06 10.93
CA ALA A 288 -16.14 -25.48 10.86
C ALA A 288 -17.13 -26.19 9.90
N GLY A 289 -17.12 -25.78 8.64
CA GLY A 289 -18.05 -26.24 7.61
C GLY A 289 -17.31 -26.71 6.37
N ASP A 290 -18.09 -27.15 5.39
CA ASP A 290 -17.55 -27.61 4.11
C ASP A 290 -16.69 -26.52 3.45
N ARG A 291 -15.40 -26.84 3.25
CA ARG A 291 -14.43 -25.97 2.57
C ARG A 291 -14.43 -26.16 1.08
N ARG A 292 -15.14 -27.18 0.58
CA ARG A 292 -15.13 -27.54 -0.83
C ARG A 292 -15.76 -26.46 -1.68
N PHE A 293 -15.32 -26.41 -2.93
CA PHE A 293 -15.91 -25.54 -3.93
C PHE A 293 -17.34 -25.96 -4.22
N ARG A 294 -18.29 -25.04 -4.02
CA ARG A 294 -19.74 -25.29 -4.11
C ARG A 294 -20.20 -25.86 -5.45
N GLN A 295 -19.45 -25.61 -6.53
CA GLN A 295 -19.86 -25.97 -7.87
C GLN A 295 -19.22 -27.24 -8.43
N CYS A 296 -17.95 -27.53 -8.09
CA CYS A 296 -17.26 -28.73 -8.57
C CYS A 296 -16.81 -29.70 -7.48
N GLY A 297 -16.88 -29.33 -6.20
CA GLY A 297 -16.47 -30.17 -5.07
C GLY A 297 -14.97 -30.20 -4.79
N TYR A 298 -14.15 -29.37 -5.46
CA TYR A 298 -12.71 -29.26 -5.19
C TYR A 298 -12.44 -28.97 -3.71
N ILE A 299 -11.34 -29.49 -3.17
CA ILE A 299 -11.08 -29.61 -1.72
C ILE A 299 -11.21 -28.27 -0.98
N THR A 300 -10.77 -27.17 -1.60
CA THR A 300 -10.80 -25.83 -0.99
C THR A 300 -11.29 -24.77 -1.97
N GLU A 301 -12.37 -24.06 -1.65
CA GLU A 301 -12.84 -22.88 -2.39
C GLU A 301 -11.93 -21.66 -2.09
N ASN A 302 -10.96 -21.40 -2.95
CA ASN A 302 -10.11 -20.20 -2.92
C ASN A 302 -10.33 -19.33 -4.18
N LEU A 303 -9.67 -18.17 -4.23
CA LEU A 303 -9.85 -17.22 -5.33
C LEU A 303 -9.31 -17.78 -6.67
N SER A 304 -8.13 -18.40 -6.68
CA SER A 304 -7.53 -19.01 -7.87
C SER A 304 -8.44 -20.11 -8.43
N HIS A 305 -8.97 -21.00 -7.61
CA HIS A 305 -9.90 -22.02 -8.09
C HIS A 305 -11.14 -21.44 -8.79
N ILE A 306 -11.71 -20.35 -8.25
CA ILE A 306 -12.90 -19.72 -8.85
C ILE A 306 -12.58 -19.00 -10.14
N VAL A 307 -11.43 -18.33 -10.23
CA VAL A 307 -11.12 -17.44 -11.34
C VAL A 307 -10.56 -18.21 -12.54
N ASP A 308 -9.67 -19.17 -12.32
CA ASP A 308 -8.88 -19.78 -13.39
C ASP A 308 -8.58 -21.28 -13.24
N HIS A 309 -8.53 -21.84 -12.02
CA HIS A 309 -8.04 -23.21 -11.79
C HIS A 309 -9.13 -24.30 -11.69
N CYS A 310 -10.42 -23.98 -11.81
CA CYS A 310 -11.47 -25.00 -11.77
C CYS A 310 -11.54 -25.84 -13.06
N THR A 311 -10.93 -27.03 -13.05
CA THR A 311 -10.87 -27.95 -14.21
C THR A 311 -12.22 -28.22 -14.87
N ARG A 312 -13.30 -28.33 -14.08
CA ARG A 312 -14.68 -28.52 -14.59
C ARG A 312 -15.19 -27.35 -15.42
N TYR A 313 -14.73 -26.13 -15.13
CA TYR A 313 -15.18 -24.89 -15.76
C TYR A 313 -14.10 -24.22 -16.62
N THR A 314 -12.87 -24.75 -16.67
CA THR A 314 -11.74 -24.20 -17.44
C THR A 314 -12.10 -24.00 -18.91
N ALA A 315 -12.84 -24.91 -19.53
CA ALA A 315 -13.29 -24.75 -20.91
C ALA A 315 -14.13 -23.47 -21.11
N PHE A 316 -15.05 -23.16 -20.19
CA PHE A 316 -15.85 -21.93 -20.23
C PHE A 316 -15.01 -20.68 -20.00
N TYR A 317 -14.02 -20.74 -19.11
CA TYR A 317 -13.08 -19.64 -18.87
C TYR A 317 -12.24 -19.36 -20.11
N LEU A 318 -11.72 -20.41 -20.76
CA LEU A 318 -10.95 -20.30 -22.00
C LEU A 318 -11.75 -19.67 -23.14
N VAL A 319 -13.02 -20.05 -23.30
CA VAL A 319 -13.89 -19.44 -24.34
C VAL A 319 -14.04 -17.94 -24.10
N LYS A 320 -14.34 -17.53 -22.85
CA LYS A 320 -14.46 -16.10 -22.50
C LYS A 320 -13.13 -15.35 -22.68
N HIS A 321 -12.03 -15.95 -22.22
CA HIS A 321 -10.69 -15.41 -22.37
C HIS A 321 -10.35 -15.19 -23.86
N ASN A 322 -10.53 -16.23 -24.69
CA ASN A 322 -10.24 -16.16 -26.12
C ASN A 322 -11.12 -15.13 -26.83
N ALA A 323 -12.38 -14.97 -26.42
CA ALA A 323 -13.25 -13.92 -26.95
C ALA A 323 -12.74 -12.51 -26.61
N ILE A 324 -12.23 -12.28 -25.40
CA ILE A 324 -11.61 -11.01 -25.02
C ILE A 324 -10.33 -10.76 -25.82
N VAL A 325 -9.45 -11.76 -25.89
CA VAL A 325 -8.21 -11.70 -26.68
C VAL A 325 -8.51 -11.39 -28.15
N ALA A 326 -9.50 -12.04 -28.76
CA ALA A 326 -9.90 -11.78 -30.13
C ALA A 326 -10.39 -10.33 -30.34
N ARG A 327 -11.14 -9.77 -29.37
CA ARG A 327 -11.59 -8.37 -29.41
C ARG A 327 -10.42 -7.40 -29.30
N ILE A 328 -9.48 -7.65 -28.40
CA ILE A 328 -8.27 -6.83 -28.23
C ILE A 328 -7.45 -6.87 -29.53
N LYS A 329 -7.22 -8.05 -30.12
CA LYS A 329 -6.53 -8.18 -31.40
C LYS A 329 -7.21 -7.41 -32.51
N LYS A 330 -8.54 -7.53 -32.62
CA LYS A 330 -9.31 -6.82 -33.66
C LYS A 330 -9.15 -5.30 -33.53
N ALA A 331 -9.14 -4.77 -32.31
CA ALA A 331 -8.89 -3.36 -32.05
C ALA A 331 -7.43 -2.97 -32.35
N ALA A 332 -6.47 -3.77 -31.87
CA ALA A 332 -5.05 -3.51 -32.00
C ALA A 332 -4.56 -3.54 -33.46
N ARG A 333 -5.12 -4.40 -34.33
CA ARG A 333 -4.73 -4.53 -35.74
C ARG A 333 -4.71 -3.23 -36.54
N THR A 334 -5.40 -2.19 -36.08
CA THR A 334 -5.43 -0.89 -36.75
C THR A 334 -4.22 0.00 -36.43
N GLN A 335 -3.52 -0.26 -35.32
CA GLN A 335 -2.48 0.65 -34.77
C GLN A 335 -1.24 -0.06 -34.21
N TYR A 336 -1.31 -1.37 -33.95
CA TYR A 336 -0.27 -2.12 -33.26
C TYR A 336 -0.08 -3.51 -33.87
N GLN A 337 1.17 -3.97 -33.90
CA GLN A 337 1.53 -5.33 -34.30
C GLN A 337 1.59 -6.23 -33.06
N VAL A 338 0.94 -7.40 -33.12
CA VAL A 338 1.01 -8.40 -32.04
C VAL A 338 2.34 -9.15 -32.16
N ILE A 339 3.21 -9.02 -31.16
CA ILE A 339 4.57 -9.59 -31.17
C ILE A 339 4.56 -11.05 -30.69
N THR A 340 3.84 -11.35 -29.60
CA THR A 340 3.70 -12.71 -29.06
C THR A 340 2.28 -12.95 -28.53
N GLU A 341 1.87 -14.22 -28.48
CA GLU A 341 0.58 -14.64 -27.94
C GLU A 341 0.76 -15.85 -27.03
N LYS A 342 -0.02 -15.91 -25.93
CA LYS A 342 -0.04 -17.05 -25.00
C LYS A 342 1.35 -17.45 -24.50
N GLN A 343 2.25 -16.49 -24.38
CA GLN A 343 3.56 -16.73 -23.77
C GLN A 343 3.34 -17.20 -22.33
N ALA A 344 4.01 -18.29 -21.95
CA ALA A 344 3.95 -18.76 -20.58
C ALA A 344 4.58 -17.71 -19.67
N ILE A 345 3.81 -17.24 -18.68
CA ILE A 345 4.28 -16.33 -17.64
C ILE A 345 4.45 -17.19 -16.38
N GLY A 346 5.68 -17.28 -15.86
CA GLY A 346 6.01 -18.06 -14.67
C GLY A 346 6.65 -19.43 -14.94
N VAL A 347 7.25 -20.01 -13.90
CA VAL A 347 7.74 -21.40 -13.93
C VAL A 347 6.53 -22.32 -13.80
N ARG A 348 6.29 -23.20 -14.77
CA ARG A 348 5.32 -24.29 -14.61
C ARG A 348 5.83 -25.20 -13.49
N VAL A 349 5.21 -25.15 -12.32
CA VAL A 349 5.34 -26.20 -11.30
C VAL A 349 4.36 -27.32 -11.63
#